data_AF-A0A7C4TR60-F1
#
_entry.id   AF-A0A7C4TR60-F1
#
_cell.length_a   1.000
_cell.length_b   1.000
_cell.length_c   1.000
_cell.angle_alpha   90.00
_cell.angle_beta   90.00
_cell.angle_gamma   90.00
#
_symmetry.space_group_name_H-M   'P 1'
#
loop_
_entity.id
_entity.type
_entity.pdbx_description
1 polymer ?
#
loop_
_entity_poly.entity_id
_entity_poly.type
_entity_poly.pdbx_seq_one_letter_code
_entity_poly.pdbx_strand_id
1 'polypeptide(L)'
;MRDTAERWRAILGALTDEELERYHEIVGDQLDHEREHIWLQITLAGLALLAAIWLMSGLLRGVYWLWAILMLGLTAALGYWPYRRARSRRLWLAHRAAVEAEQARRRSKAD
;
A
#
# COMPACT_ATOMS: atom_id res chain seq x y z
N MET A 1 2.38 16.21 -8.88
CA MET A 1 1.68 15.80 -7.64
C MET A 1 0.79 16.91 -7.06
N ARG A 2 1.16 18.20 -7.11
CA ARG A 2 0.30 19.32 -6.64
C ARG A 2 -1.07 19.38 -7.34
N ASP A 3 -1.07 19.28 -8.67
CA ASP A 3 -2.30 19.29 -9.51
C ASP A 3 -3.31 18.21 -9.12
N THR A 4 -2.81 17.02 -8.74
CA THR A 4 -3.65 15.89 -8.36
C THR A 4 -4.29 16.14 -7.00
N ALA A 5 -3.55 16.68 -6.03
CA ALA A 5 -4.05 16.97 -4.69
C ALA A 5 -5.12 18.07 -4.68
N GLU A 6 -4.97 19.09 -5.52
CA GLU A 6 -5.97 20.16 -5.67
C GLU A 6 -7.26 19.66 -6.34
N ARG A 7 -7.15 18.85 -7.40
CA ARG A 7 -8.30 18.17 -8.00
C ARG A 7 -9.04 17.29 -7.00
N TRP A 8 -8.31 16.54 -6.17
CA TRP A 8 -8.93 15.69 -5.15
C TRP A 8 -9.68 16.50 -4.09
N ARG A 9 -9.13 17.62 -3.63
CA ARG A 9 -9.84 18.52 -2.70
C ARG A 9 -11.10 19.12 -3.32
N ALA A 10 -11.07 19.47 -4.61
CA ALA A 10 -12.24 19.96 -5.33
C ALA A 10 -13.36 18.89 -5.41
N ILE A 11 -12.99 17.62 -5.64
CA ILE A 11 -13.95 16.50 -5.65
C ILE A 11 -14.53 16.27 -4.25
N LEU A 12 -13.69 16.26 -3.20
CA LEU A 12 -14.16 16.10 -1.82
C LEU A 12 -15.07 17.23 -1.37
N GLY A 13 -14.82 18.46 -1.83
CA GLY A 13 -15.68 19.61 -1.58
C GLY A 13 -17.05 19.52 -2.27
N ALA A 14 -17.18 18.73 -3.34
CA ALA A 14 -18.42 18.54 -4.08
C ALA A 14 -19.32 17.43 -3.49
N LEU A 15 -18.78 16.57 -2.62
CA LEU A 15 -19.52 15.50 -1.97
C LEU A 15 -20.39 16.04 -0.81
N THR A 16 -21.58 15.47 -0.67
CA THR A 16 -22.46 15.65 0.48
C THR A 16 -21.84 15.02 1.75
N ASP A 17 -22.35 15.39 2.93
CA ASP A 17 -21.83 14.87 4.20
C ASP A 17 -22.01 13.34 4.32
N GLU A 18 -23.14 12.79 3.86
CA GLU A 18 -23.40 11.35 3.82
C GLU A 18 -22.44 10.62 2.86
N GLU A 19 -22.13 11.21 1.70
CA GLU A 19 -21.18 10.62 0.75
C GLU A 19 -19.75 10.65 1.27
N LEU A 20 -19.38 11.70 2.01
CA LEU A 20 -18.08 11.80 2.69
C LEU A 20 -17.95 10.76 3.80
N GLU A 21 -19.00 10.52 4.58
CA GLU A 21 -19.03 9.50 5.63
C GLU A 21 -18.92 8.08 5.05
N ARG A 22 -19.72 7.77 4.03
CA ARG A 22 -19.65 6.47 3.34
C ARG A 22 -18.29 6.24 2.66
N TYR A 23 -17.68 7.30 2.12
CA TYR A 23 -16.32 7.22 1.58
C TYR A 23 -15.28 6.94 2.68
N HIS A 24 -15.44 7.54 3.86
CA HIS A 24 -14.57 7.27 5.01
C HIS A 24 -14.66 5.79 5.46
N GLU A 25 -15.86 5.22 5.50
CA GLU A 25 -16.09 3.80 5.82
C GLU A 25 -15.37 2.88 4.82
N ILE A 26 -15.52 3.11 3.52
CA ILE A 26 -14.88 2.31 2.46
C ILE A 26 -13.35 2.33 2.58
N VAL A 27 -12.77 3.50 2.90
CA VAL A 27 -11.32 3.64 3.11
C VAL A 27 -10.89 2.91 4.39
N GLY A 28 -11.71 2.93 5.44
CA GLY A 28 -11.51 2.17 6.67
C GLY A 28 -11.45 0.66 6.41
N ASP A 29 -12.46 0.11 5.74
CA ASP A 29 -12.55 -1.32 5.41
C ASP A 29 -11.35 -1.80 4.58
N GLN A 30 -10.91 -1.01 3.60
CA GLN A 30 -9.72 -1.33 2.81
C GLN A 30 -8.45 -1.39 3.67
N LEU A 31 -8.29 -0.47 4.61
CA LEU A 31 -7.13 -0.44 5.50
C LEU A 31 -7.14 -1.62 6.49
N ASP A 32 -8.31 -1.99 7.00
CA ASP A 32 -8.45 -3.11 7.92
C ASP A 32 -8.23 -4.45 7.21
N HIS A 33 -8.78 -4.62 6.01
CA HIS A 33 -8.51 -5.80 5.18
C HIS A 33 -7.02 -5.93 4.79
N GLU A 34 -6.35 -4.81 4.51
CA GLU A 34 -4.89 -4.81 4.28
C GLU A 34 -4.12 -5.20 5.54
N ARG A 35 -4.62 -4.83 6.73
CA ARG A 35 -3.98 -5.09 8.03
C ARG A 35 -4.01 -6.57 8.40
N GLU A 36 -5.08 -7.29 8.09
CA GLU A 36 -5.17 -8.74 8.27
C GLU A 36 -4.06 -9.49 7.52
N HIS A 37 -3.68 -8.99 6.35
CA HIS A 37 -2.70 -9.62 5.48
C HIS A 37 -1.26 -9.10 5.68
N ILE A 38 -1.00 -8.26 6.69
CA ILE A 38 0.35 -7.75 6.97
C ILE A 38 1.30 -8.87 7.37
N TRP A 39 0.85 -9.80 8.21
CA TRP A 39 1.68 -10.93 8.64
C TRP A 39 2.07 -11.81 7.47
N LEU A 40 1.13 -12.13 6.58
CA LEU A 40 1.40 -12.88 5.37
C LEU A 40 2.44 -12.17 4.47
N GLN A 41 2.34 -10.85 4.33
CA GLN A 41 3.30 -10.07 3.55
C GLN A 41 4.71 -10.09 4.18
N ILE A 42 4.80 -9.96 5.51
CA ILE A 42 6.08 -10.02 6.24
C ILE A 42 6.70 -11.42 6.10
N THR A 43 5.90 -12.47 6.27
CA THR A 43 6.35 -13.85 6.14
C THR A 43 6.84 -14.15 4.72
N LEU A 44 6.10 -13.74 3.68
CA LEU A 44 6.52 -13.92 2.29
C LEU A 44 7.79 -13.14 1.96
N ALA A 45 7.92 -11.90 2.45
CA ALA A 45 9.14 -11.10 2.27
C ALA A 45 10.35 -11.75 2.95
N GLY A 46 10.17 -12.28 4.17
CA GLY A 46 11.21 -13.00 4.90
C GLY A 46 11.65 -14.28 4.19
N LEU A 47 10.70 -15.08 3.69
CA LEU A 47 10.99 -16.29 2.91
C LEU A 47 11.72 -15.96 1.61
N ALA A 48 11.31 -14.90 0.91
CA ALA A 48 11.99 -14.44 -0.31
C ALA A 48 13.45 -14.03 -0.02
N LEU A 49 13.69 -13.33 1.10
CA LEU A 49 15.05 -12.94 1.51
C LEU A 49 15.93 -14.17 1.83
N LEU A 50 15.40 -15.13 2.58
CA LEU A 50 16.13 -16.37 2.90
C LEU A 50 16.45 -17.18 1.64
N ALA A 51 15.49 -17.30 0.72
CA ALA A 51 15.71 -17.96 -0.56
C ALA A 51 16.82 -17.25 -1.35
N ALA A 52 16.79 -15.92 -1.44
CA ALA A 52 17.81 -15.13 -2.13
C ALA A 52 19.21 -15.33 -1.56
N ILE A 53 19.37 -15.35 -0.22
CA ILE A 53 20.64 -15.61 0.45
C ILE A 53 21.16 -17.01 0.11
N TRP A 54 20.28 -18.01 0.19
CA TRP A 54 20.62 -19.40 -0.12
C TRP A 54 21.07 -19.56 -1.58
N LEU A 55 20.37 -18.93 -2.52
CA LEU A 55 20.73 -18.92 -3.94
C LEU A 55 22.04 -18.22 -4.23
N MET A 56 22.29 -17.08 -3.59
CA MET A 56 23.56 -16.37 -3.72
C MET A 56 24.74 -17.27 -3.32
N SER A 57 24.57 -18.05 -2.25
CA SER A 57 25.57 -19.02 -1.80
C SER A 57 25.80 -20.17 -2.79
N GLY A 58 24.77 -20.58 -3.53
CA GLY A 58 24.85 -21.61 -4.58
C GLY A 58 25.45 -21.10 -5.89
N LEU A 59 25.16 -19.84 -6.25
CA LEU A 59 25.78 -19.13 -7.37
C LEU A 59 27.30 -19.01 -7.21
N LEU A 60 27.76 -18.65 -6.01
CA LEU A 60 29.19 -18.58 -5.68
C LEU A 60 29.91 -19.93 -5.81
N ARG A 61 29.17 -21.04 -5.76
CA ARG A 61 29.69 -22.41 -5.95
C ARG A 61 29.55 -22.91 -7.40
N GLY A 62 29.00 -22.10 -8.31
CA GLY A 62 28.91 -22.41 -9.74
C GLY A 62 27.88 -23.47 -10.15
N VAL A 63 27.00 -23.90 -9.25
CA VAL A 63 26.21 -25.13 -9.47
C VAL A 63 24.86 -24.90 -10.17
N TYR A 64 24.29 -23.68 -10.16
CA TYR A 64 22.87 -23.48 -10.55
C TYR A 64 22.52 -22.11 -11.20
N TRP A 65 23.20 -21.70 -12.27
CA TRP A 65 22.97 -20.40 -12.92
C TRP A 65 21.51 -20.17 -13.40
N LEU A 66 20.88 -21.18 -14.02
CA LEU A 66 19.53 -21.04 -14.58
C LEU A 66 18.47 -20.88 -13.47
N TRP A 67 18.59 -21.67 -12.39
CA TRP A 67 17.73 -21.57 -11.22
C TRP A 67 17.91 -20.25 -10.48
N ALA A 68 19.12 -19.70 -10.49
CA ALA A 68 19.40 -18.41 -9.89
C ALA A 68 18.65 -17.27 -10.56
N ILE A 69 18.54 -17.26 -11.90
CA ILE A 69 17.77 -16.24 -12.62
C ILE A 69 16.27 -16.34 -12.31
N LEU A 70 15.72 -17.55 -12.39
CA LEU A 70 14.28 -17.78 -12.13
C LEU A 70 13.90 -17.34 -10.71
N MET A 71 14.75 -17.64 -9.74
CA MET A 71 14.50 -17.27 -8.36
C MET A 71 14.78 -15.80 -8.07
N LEU A 72 15.71 -15.14 -8.77
CA LEU A 72 15.86 -13.68 -8.74
C LEU A 72 14.57 -13.00 -9.21
N GLY A 73 13.98 -13.49 -10.30
CA GLY A 73 12.68 -13.02 -10.78
C GLY A 73 11.57 -13.20 -9.75
N LEU A 74 11.48 -14.39 -9.14
CA LEU A 74 10.49 -14.67 -8.10
C LEU A 74 10.68 -13.80 -6.86
N THR A 75 11.92 -13.61 -6.41
CA THR A 75 12.25 -12.75 -5.26
C THR A 75 11.89 -11.29 -5.54
N ALA A 76 12.20 -10.80 -6.75
CA ALA A 76 11.82 -9.44 -7.16
C ALA A 76 10.29 -9.28 -7.21
N ALA A 77 9.55 -10.26 -7.72
CA ALA A 77 8.09 -10.24 -7.74
C ALA A 77 7.49 -10.25 -6.31
N LEU A 78 8.00 -11.13 -5.45
CA LEU A 78 7.59 -11.23 -4.04
C LEU A 78 7.95 -10.00 -3.22
N GLY A 79 9.03 -9.28 -3.56
CA GLY A 79 9.39 -8.00 -2.95
C GLY A 79 8.62 -6.80 -3.52
N TYR A 80 8.29 -6.82 -4.81
CA TYR A 80 7.55 -5.74 -5.47
C TYR A 80 6.09 -5.68 -5.00
N TRP A 81 5.44 -6.82 -4.77
CA TRP A 81 4.07 -6.87 -4.29
C TRP A 81 3.83 -6.11 -2.97
N PRO A 82 4.55 -6.38 -1.86
CA PRO A 82 4.40 -5.64 -0.62
C PRO A 82 4.80 -4.18 -0.78
N TYR A 83 5.79 -3.86 -1.61
CA TYR A 83 6.13 -2.47 -1.93
C TYR A 83 4.96 -1.73 -2.59
N ARG A 84 4.30 -2.34 -3.59
CA ARG A 84 3.14 -1.77 -4.27
C ARG A 84 1.96 -1.59 -3.31
N ARG A 85 1.69 -2.58 -2.44
CA ARG A 85 0.67 -2.46 -1.39
C ARG A 85 0.99 -1.34 -0.39
N ALA A 86 2.22 -1.25 0.10
CA ALA A 86 2.63 -0.17 1.01
C ALA A 86 2.46 1.22 0.38
N ARG A 87 2.74 1.36 -0.92
CA ARG A 87 2.48 2.59 -1.67
C ARG A 87 0.99 2.92 -1.76
N SER A 88 0.14 1.92 -2.03
CA SER A 88 -1.32 2.07 -2.04
C SER A 88 -1.85 2.51 -0.68
N ARG A 89 -1.41 1.85 0.40
CA ARG A 89 -1.77 2.19 1.77
C ARG A 89 -1.47 3.64 2.13
N ARG A 90 -0.31 4.16 1.71
CA ARG A 90 0.05 5.58 1.92
C ARG A 90 -0.93 6.52 1.21
N LEU A 91 -1.38 6.16 0.01
CA LEU A 91 -2.39 6.95 -0.70
C LEU A 91 -3.73 6.93 0.03
N TRP A 92 -4.17 5.77 0.53
CA TRP A 92 -5.40 5.65 1.32
C TRP A 92 -5.35 6.46 2.60
N LEU A 93 -4.24 6.42 3.33
CA LEU A 93 -4.03 7.24 4.53
C LEU A 93 -4.08 8.74 4.21
N ALA A 94 -3.50 9.16 3.09
CA ALA A 94 -3.57 10.56 2.65
C ALA A 94 -5.01 10.98 2.29
N HIS A 95 -5.81 10.10 1.70
CA HIS A 95 -7.23 10.37 1.41
C HIS A 95 -8.04 10.47 2.70
N ARG A 96 -7.84 9.55 3.63
CA ARG A 96 -8.49 9.59 4.95
C ARG A 96 -8.20 10.90 5.67
N ALA A 97 -6.94 11.32 5.74
CA ALA A 97 -6.56 12.58 6.36
C ALA A 97 -7.20 13.80 5.67
N ALA A 98 -7.36 13.77 4.34
CA ALA A 98 -8.03 14.83 3.59
C ALA A 98 -9.55 14.90 3.89
N VAL A 99 -10.21 13.74 4.03
CA VAL A 99 -11.63 13.63 4.40
C VAL A 99 -11.86 14.12 5.82
N GLU A 100 -11.04 13.68 6.78
CA GLU A 100 -11.12 14.11 8.18
C GLU A 100 -10.92 15.63 8.30
N ALA A 101 -9.99 16.21 7.53
CA ALA A 101 -9.77 17.66 7.49
C ALA A 101 -10.98 18.42 6.92
N GLU A 102 -11.64 17.89 5.90
CA GLU A 102 -12.84 18.52 5.31
C GLU A 102 -14.05 18.42 6.25
N GLN A 103 -14.27 17.27 6.89
CA GLN A 103 -15.30 17.11 7.91
C GLN A 103 -15.07 18.05 9.10
N ALA A 104 -13.83 18.18 9.57
CA ALA A 104 -13.47 19.13 10.63
C ALA A 104 -13.75 20.58 10.21
N ARG A 105 -13.43 20.96 8.96
CA ARG A 105 -13.74 22.29 8.39
C ARG A 105 -15.23 22.57 8.34
N ARG A 106 -16.06 21.58 8.02
CA ARG A 106 -17.53 21.71 7.97
C ARG A 106 -18.12 21.84 9.38
N ARG A 107 -17.66 21.03 10.34
CA ARG A 107 -18.05 21.15 11.76
C ARG A 107 -17.71 22.53 12.32
N SER A 108 -16.51 23.04 12.07
CA SER A 108 -16.10 24.39 12.52
C SER A 108 -16.84 25.56 11.86
N LYS A 109 -17.65 25.30 10.84
CA LYS A 109 -18.51 26.31 10.18
C LYS A 109 -19.99 26.17 10.55
N ALA A 110 -20.36 25.04 11.17
CA ALA A 110 -21.72 24.78 11.63
C ALA A 110 -21.95 25.29 13.07
N ASP A 111 -20.86 25.47 13.83
CA ASP A 111 -20.80 26.23 15.09
C ASP A 111 -20.64 27.75 14.83
#